data_AF-A0A7X4BU12-F1
#
_entry.id   AF-A0A7X4BU12-F1
#
_cell.length_a   1.000
_cell.length_b   1.000
_cell.length_c   1.000
_cell.angle_alpha   90.00
_cell.angle_beta   90.00
_cell.angle_gamma   90.00
#
_symmetry.space_group_name_H-M   'P 1'
#
loop_
_entity.id
_entity.type
_entity.pdbx_description
1 polymer ?
#
loop_
_entity_poly.entity_id
_entity_poly.type
_entity_poly.pdbx_seq_one_letter_code
_entity_poly.pdbx_strand_id
1 'polypeptide(L)' 'MRRGDELIGDGPIDVMTAGGEYVGTYPSGATAMPEAFGPNGLAAFIELGEFDVSRVVVRRLPVEVR' A
#
# COMPACT_ATOMS: atom_id res chain seq x y z
N MET A 1 17.06 28.05 0.58
CA MET A 1 15.95 27.27 1.17
C MET A 1 15.25 26.54 0.04
N ARG A 2 15.38 25.21 -0.09
CA ARG A 2 14.60 24.46 -1.09
C ARG A 2 13.25 24.16 -0.45
N ARG A 3 12.20 24.82 -0.93
CA ARG A 3 10.82 24.42 -0.65
C ARG A 3 10.47 23.37 -1.70
N GLY A 4 9.96 22.21 -1.28
CA GLY A 4 9.43 21.23 -2.23
C GLY A 4 8.26 21.84 -2.98
N ASP A 5 8.15 21.53 -4.27
CA ASP A 5 6.99 21.90 -5.06
C ASP A 5 5.73 21.21 -4.50
N GLU A 6 4.56 21.78 -4.81
CA GLU A 6 3.28 21.20 -4.43
C GLU A 6 3.16 19.76 -4.98
N LEU A 7 2.65 18.83 -4.16
CA LEU A 7 2.62 17.42 -4.54
C LEU A 7 1.64 17.19 -5.70
N ILE A 8 2.18 16.51 -6.72
CA ILE A 8 1.58 15.95 -7.95
C ILE A 8 0.26 15.19 -7.82
N GLY A 9 0.06 14.62 -6.62
CA GLY A 9 -0.70 13.40 -6.39
C GLY A 9 0.14 12.36 -5.63
N ASP A 10 -0.39 11.14 -5.52
CA ASP A 10 0.24 10.09 -4.75
C ASP A 10 1.53 9.57 -5.42
N GLY A 11 2.56 9.40 -4.61
CA GLY A 11 3.83 8.81 -5.02
C GLY A 11 3.77 7.28 -5.10
N PRO A 12 4.86 6.66 -5.58
CA PRO A 12 5.04 5.22 -5.40
C PRO A 12 5.04 4.82 -3.92
N ILE A 13 4.70 3.56 -3.64
CA ILE A 13 4.70 3.01 -2.27
C ILE A 13 5.87 2.03 -2.15
N ASP A 14 6.84 2.36 -1.31
CA ASP A 14 7.94 1.47 -0.98
C ASP A 14 7.55 0.52 0.15
N VAL A 15 7.83 -0.76 -0.04
CA VAL A 15 7.52 -1.83 0.91
C VAL A 15 8.82 -2.30 1.54
N MET A 16 8.83 -2.33 2.87
CA MET A 16 9.96 -2.78 3.66
C MET A 16 9.49 -3.74 4.75
N THR A 17 10.33 -4.70 5.11
CA THR A 17 10.09 -5.57 6.26
C THR A 17 10.22 -4.77 7.56
N ALA A 18 9.68 -5.29 8.66
CA ALA A 18 9.87 -4.70 9.98
C ALA A 18 11.36 -4.62 10.41
N GLY A 19 12.22 -5.45 9.81
CA GLY A 19 13.68 -5.40 10.01
C GLY A 19 14.38 -4.32 9.19
N GLY A 20 13.66 -3.56 8.35
CA GLY A 20 14.22 -2.52 7.48
C GLY A 20 14.77 -3.03 6.15
N GLU A 21 14.51 -4.30 5.79
CA GLU A 21 14.87 -4.83 4.48
C GLU A 21 13.87 -4.32 3.43
N TYR A 22 14.38 -3.78 2.33
CA TYR A 22 13.54 -3.34 1.22
C TYR A 22 13.07 -4.52 0.39
N VAL A 23 11.75 -4.60 0.17
CA VAL A 23 11.10 -5.70 -0.57
C VAL A 23 10.82 -5.29 -2.01
N GLY A 24 10.35 -4.05 -2.23
CA GLY A 24 10.06 -3.54 -3.56
C GLY A 24 9.18 -2.28 -3.53
N THR A 25 8.80 -1.80 -4.71
CA THR A 25 7.99 -0.59 -4.88
C THR A 25 6.75 -0.91 -5.69
N TYR A 26 5.60 -0.43 -5.22
CA TYR A 26 4.42 -0.28 -6.06
C TYR A 26 4.52 1.03 -6.86
N PRO A 27 4.30 0.99 -8.19
CA PRO A 27 4.11 2.20 -8.96
C PRO A 27 2.98 3.05 -8.40
N SER A 28 3.04 4.37 -8.60
CA SER A 28 1.95 5.28 -8.26
C SER A 28 0.63 4.78 -8.87
N GLY A 29 -0.43 4.76 -8.07
CA GLY A 29 -1.77 4.31 -8.48
C GLY A 29 -1.92 2.80 -8.69
N ALA A 30 -0.87 1.99 -8.52
CA ALA A 30 -0.98 0.53 -8.68
C ALA A 30 -1.79 -0.13 -7.57
N THR A 31 -1.81 0.45 -6.37
CA THR A 31 -2.62 0.00 -5.25
C THR A 31 -2.90 1.15 -4.28
N ALA A 32 -3.95 1.03 -3.48
CA ALA A 32 -4.21 1.93 -2.37
C ALA A 32 -3.25 1.64 -1.21
N MET A 33 -3.06 2.59 -0.29
CA MET A 33 -2.28 2.32 0.92
C MET A 33 -2.99 1.24 1.77
N PRO A 34 -2.33 0.12 2.09
CA PRO A 34 -2.91 -0.87 2.97
C PRO A 34 -2.96 -0.37 4.42
N GLU A 35 -3.99 -0.81 5.16
CA GLU A 35 -4.16 -0.48 6.57
C GLU A 35 -3.30 -1.38 7.48
N ALA A 36 -2.97 -2.59 7.01
CA ALA A 36 -2.09 -3.51 7.71
C ALA A 36 -1.42 -4.51 6.77
N PHE A 37 -0.22 -4.94 7.14
CA PHE A 37 0.47 -6.08 6.55
C PHE A 37 0.36 -7.30 7.48
N GLY A 38 0.21 -8.48 6.87
CA GLY A 38 0.08 -9.76 7.54
C GLY A 38 1.12 -10.78 7.06
N PRO A 39 1.20 -11.95 7.72
CA PRO A 39 2.16 -12.98 7.37
C PRO A 39 1.95 -13.47 5.94
N ASN A 40 3.00 -14.01 5.34
CA ASN A 40 2.94 -14.59 3.99
C ASN A 40 2.49 -13.58 2.93
N GLY A 41 2.96 -12.33 3.01
CA GLY A 41 2.64 -11.27 2.04
C GLY A 41 1.16 -11.02 1.88
N LEU A 42 0.41 -11.01 2.99
CA LEU A 42 -0.97 -10.57 3.00
C LEU A 42 -1.02 -9.08 3.35
N ALA A 43 -1.97 -8.36 2.78
CA ALA A 43 -2.27 -6.97 3.12
C ALA A 43 -3.78 -6.78 3.25
N ALA A 44 -4.18 -6.01 4.25
CA ALA A 44 -5.57 -5.69 4.55
C ALA A 44 -5.90 -4.27 4.08
N PHE A 45 -7.07 -4.13 3.48
CA PHE A 45 -7.63 -2.88 2.97
C PHE A 45 -9.03 -2.70 3.53
N ILE A 46 -9.43 -1.45 3.75
CA ILE A 46 -10.81 -1.09 4.06
C ILE A 46 -11.45 -0.58 2.77
N GLU A 47 -12.54 -1.21 2.34
CA GLU A 47 -13.31 -0.79 1.16
C GLU A 47 -14.76 -0.49 1.56
N LEU A 48 -15.38 0.51 0.93
CA LEU A 48 -16.81 0.74 1.04
C LEU A 48 -17.57 -0.15 0.06
N GLY A 49 -18.51 -0.94 0.58
CA GLY A 49 -19.41 -1.75 -0.22
C GLY A 49 -20.63 -0.97 -0.75
N GLU A 50 -21.51 -1.70 -1.44
CA GLU A 50 -22.73 -1.19 -2.11
C GLU A 50 -23.71 -0.40 -1.21
N PHE A 51 -23.61 -0.54 0.11
CA PHE A 51 -24.48 0.14 1.08
C PHE A 51 -23.68 1.02 2.06
N ASP A 52 -22.52 1.52 1.62
CA ASP A 52 -21.56 2.28 2.44
C ASP A 52 -21.09 1.53 3.71
N VAL A 53 -21.19 0.21 3.68
CA VAL A 53 -20.71 -0.66 4.75
C VAL A 53 -19.23 -0.94 4.53
N SER A 54 -18.40 -0.56 5.49
CA SER A 54 -16.96 -0.88 5.48
C SER A 54 -16.73 -2.39 5.50
N ARG A 55 -15.90 -2.87 4.58
CA ARG A 55 -15.45 -4.26 4.49
C ARG A 55 -13.94 -4.32 4.60
N VAL A 56 -13.45 -5.26 5.40
CA VAL A 56 -12.02 -5.61 5.40
C VAL A 56 -11.78 -6.62 4.30
N VAL A 57 -10.97 -6.23 3.31
CA VAL A 57 -10.58 -7.08 2.19
C VAL A 57 -9.10 -7.41 2.35
N VAL A 58 -8.78 -8.70 2.39
CA VAL A 58 -7.40 -9.17 2.48
C VAL A 58 -6.96 -9.64 1.10
N ARG A 59 -5.85 -9.08 0.62
CA ARG A 59 -5.23 -9.43 -0.67
C ARG A 59 -3.81 -9.93 -0.43
N ARG A 60 -3.29 -10.63 -1.41
CA ARG A 60 -1.88 -11.02 -1.42
C ARG A 60 -1.09 -9.97 -2.16
N LEU A 61 0.06 -9.59 -1.61
CA LEU A 61 1.05 -8.76 -2.29
C LEU A 61 1.48 -9.48 -3.59
N PRO A 62 1.62 -8.76 -4.71
CA PRO A 62 2.21 -9.29 -5.95
C PRO A 62 3.56 -9.95 -5.68
N VAL A 63 3.94 -10.88 -6.55
CA VAL A 63 5.17 -11.67 -6.40
C VAL A 63 6.41 -10.78 -6.38
N GLU A 64 6.34 -9.63 -7.05
CA GLU A 64 7.41 -8.65 -7.15
C GLU A 64 7.70 -7.93 -5.83
N VAL A 65 6.75 -7.96 -4.88
CA VAL A 65 6.80 -7.21 -3.61
C VAL A 65 6.38 -8.05 -2.40
N ARG A 66 6.49 -9.39 -2.48
CA ARG A 66 6.14 -10.34 -1.42
C ARG A 66 7.34 -11.13 -0.89
#